data_AF-A0A847YZ08-F1
#
_entry.id   AF-A0A847YZ08-F1
#
_cell.length_a   1.000
_cell.length_b   1.000
_cell.length_c   1.000
_cell.angle_alpha   90.00
_cell.angle_beta   90.00
_cell.angle_gamma   90.00
#
_symmetry.space_group_name_H-M   'P 1'
#
loop_
_entity.id
_entity.type
_entity.pdbx_description
1 polymer ?
#
loop_
_entity_poly.entity_id
_entity_poly.type
_entity_poly.pdbx_seq_one_letter_code
_entity_poly.pdbx_strand_id
1 'polypeptide(L)'
;MADDQTTPQTTTEETTYELSEETQSTDTFNQEEFEAVKNLVSRKTSQADELKEKIRELAESLKNMLTNDSTLADAEETLKETRKAVTKRKNEIANSEEAQSIKAKLRELKEEMADIEDSLSTQLLNLYQITGVKEFETNTGEVREFVIKAKVKAKKIKA
;
A
#
# COMPACT_ATOMS: atom_id res chain seq x y z
N MET A 1 -2.03 -42.61 28.10
CA MET A 1 -3.07 -43.11 27.18
C MET A 1 -3.88 -41.88 26.80
N ALA A 2 -3.43 -41.22 25.74
CA ALA A 2 -3.91 -41.37 24.36
C ALA A 2 -5.02 -40.34 24.15
N ASP A 3 -4.65 -39.15 23.66
CA ASP A 3 -4.65 -38.78 22.24
C ASP A 3 -6.08 -38.75 21.69
N ASP A 4 -6.56 -37.56 21.33
CA ASP A 4 -6.96 -37.27 19.94
C ASP A 4 -7.45 -35.81 19.84
N GLN A 5 -6.57 -34.94 19.34
CA GLN A 5 -6.96 -33.68 18.72
C GLN A 5 -7.29 -34.01 17.26
N THR A 6 -8.52 -33.78 16.81
CA THR A 6 -8.79 -33.69 15.37
C THR A 6 -9.79 -32.57 15.06
N THR A 7 -9.22 -31.42 14.68
CA THR A 7 -9.76 -30.43 13.74
C THR A 7 -10.37 -31.08 12.49
N PRO A 8 -11.53 -30.65 11.97
CA PRO A 8 -11.90 -30.98 10.61
C PRO A 8 -11.07 -30.14 9.63
N GLN A 9 -10.20 -30.84 8.90
CA GLN A 9 -9.40 -30.33 7.80
C GLN A 9 -10.28 -29.81 6.66
N THR A 10 -9.88 -28.67 6.12
CA THR A 10 -10.31 -28.12 4.85
C THR A 10 -9.57 -28.88 3.74
N THR A 11 -10.25 -29.83 3.09
CA THR A 11 -9.73 -30.46 1.87
C THR A 11 -10.40 -29.80 0.67
N THR A 12 -9.65 -28.93 0.02
CA THR A 12 -9.94 -28.40 -1.31
C THR A 12 -9.58 -29.48 -2.32
N GLU A 13 -10.57 -30.25 -2.77
CA GLU A 13 -10.40 -31.12 -3.95
C GLU A 13 -10.71 -30.30 -5.21
N GLU A 14 -9.64 -29.83 -5.86
CA GLU A 14 -9.68 -29.41 -7.26
C GLU A 14 -10.08 -30.60 -8.12
N THR A 15 -11.36 -30.71 -8.44
CA THR A 15 -11.84 -31.67 -9.44
C THR A 15 -11.56 -31.08 -10.83
N THR A 16 -10.49 -31.56 -11.44
CA THR A 16 -10.21 -31.43 -12.87
C THR A 16 -11.28 -32.22 -13.63
N TYR A 17 -12.06 -31.55 -14.47
CA TYR A 17 -13.04 -32.20 -15.34
C TYR A 17 -12.36 -32.61 -16.65
N GLU A 18 -12.01 -33.89 -16.77
CA GLU A 18 -11.69 -34.50 -18.07
C GLU A 18 -12.99 -34.71 -18.87
N LEU A 19 -13.01 -34.17 -20.08
CA LEU A 19 -14.04 -34.43 -21.09
C LEU A 19 -13.82 -35.84 -21.64
N SER A 20 -14.68 -36.79 -21.28
CA SER A 20 -14.86 -38.03 -22.02
C SER A 20 -16.26 -38.06 -22.63
N GLU A 21 -16.30 -38.03 -23.96
CA GLU A 21 -17.52 -38.18 -24.77
C GLU A 21 -18.03 -39.64 -24.76
N GLU A 22 -19.32 -39.74 -25.07
CA GLU A 22 -20.18 -40.92 -25.28
C GLU A 22 -20.75 -41.59 -24.01
N THR A 23 -22.05 -41.40 -23.74
CA THR A 23 -23.07 -42.21 -24.41
C THR A 23 -24.43 -41.51 -24.44
N GLN A 24 -25.12 -41.62 -25.58
CA GLN A 24 -26.47 -41.14 -25.80
C GLN A 24 -27.48 -41.82 -24.85
N SER A 25 -28.10 -41.04 -23.98
CA SER A 25 -29.47 -41.27 -23.52
C SER A 25 -30.33 -40.20 -24.18
N THR A 26 -31.30 -40.61 -24.99
CA THR A 26 -32.32 -39.73 -25.56
C THR A 26 -33.10 -39.10 -24.43
N ASP A 27 -32.70 -37.88 -24.12
CA ASP A 27 -33.32 -36.96 -23.18
C ASP A 27 -34.72 -36.62 -23.73
N THR A 28 -35.75 -37.32 -23.26
CA THR A 28 -37.13 -36.88 -23.48
C THR A 28 -37.27 -35.54 -22.76
N PHE A 29 -37.17 -34.44 -23.52
CA PHE A 29 -37.37 -33.08 -23.03
C PHE A 29 -38.65 -33.03 -22.19
N ASN A 30 -38.48 -32.95 -20.87
CA ASN A 30 -39.57 -32.94 -19.94
C ASN A 30 -40.15 -31.52 -19.91
N GLN A 31 -41.06 -31.23 -20.83
CA GLN A 31 -41.62 -29.91 -21.07
C GLN A 31 -42.24 -29.31 -19.79
N GLU A 32 -42.84 -30.14 -18.94
CA GLU A 32 -43.46 -29.72 -17.69
C GLU A 32 -42.41 -29.25 -16.65
N GLU A 33 -41.27 -29.94 -16.57
CA GLU A 33 -40.15 -29.57 -15.70
C GLU A 33 -39.46 -28.30 -16.20
N PHE A 34 -39.28 -28.17 -17.52
CA PHE A 34 -38.75 -26.95 -18.13
C PHE A 34 -39.65 -25.73 -17.87
N GLU A 35 -40.97 -25.89 -18.01
CA GLU A 35 -41.94 -24.83 -17.71
C GLU A 35 -41.95 -24.46 -16.23
N ALA A 36 -41.83 -25.44 -15.32
CA ALA A 36 -41.71 -25.20 -13.88
C ALA A 36 -40.45 -24.40 -13.52
N VAL A 37 -39.29 -24.78 -14.07
CA VAL A 37 -38.01 -24.07 -13.88
C VAL A 37 -38.08 -22.68 -14.48
N LYS A 38 -38.61 -22.52 -15.69
CA LYS A 38 -38.79 -21.20 -16.33
C LYS A 38 -39.65 -20.27 -15.47
N ASN A 39 -40.77 -20.77 -14.94
CA ASN A 39 -41.64 -20.00 -14.06
C ASN A 39 -40.95 -19.62 -12.74
N LEU A 40 -40.17 -20.54 -12.16
CA LEU A 40 -39.39 -20.26 -10.96
C LEU A 40 -38.31 -19.20 -11.22
N VAL A 41 -37.55 -19.35 -12.31
CA VAL A 41 -36.54 -18.38 -12.74
C VAL A 41 -37.17 -17.00 -12.97
N SER A 42 -38.30 -16.93 -13.69
CA SER A 42 -39.00 -15.66 -13.91
C SER A 42 -39.45 -14.99 -12.62
N ARG A 43 -39.99 -15.77 -11.66
CA ARG A 43 -40.36 -15.24 -10.34
C ARG A 43 -39.14 -14.75 -9.56
N LYS A 44 -38.04 -15.51 -9.57
CA LYS A 44 -36.80 -15.16 -8.88
C LYS A 44 -36.13 -13.93 -9.47
N THR A 45 -36.13 -13.78 -10.80
CA THR A 45 -35.65 -12.58 -11.48
C THR A 45 -36.48 -11.36 -11.08
N SER A 46 -37.81 -11.48 -11.09
CA SER A 46 -38.70 -10.39 -10.67
C SER A 46 -38.45 -9.99 -9.21
N GLN A 47 -38.32 -10.98 -8.31
CA GLN A 47 -37.96 -10.74 -6.91
C GLN A 47 -36.59 -10.06 -6.75
N ALA A 48 -35.60 -10.46 -7.56
CA ALA A 48 -34.27 -9.86 -7.53
C ALA A 48 -34.29 -8.40 -8.00
N ASP A 49 -35.10 -8.08 -9.01
CA ASP A 49 -35.21 -6.72 -9.53
C ASP A 49 -35.95 -5.80 -8.54
N GLU A 50 -37.03 -6.28 -7.91
CA GLU A 50 -37.69 -5.54 -6.82
C GLU A 50 -36.74 -5.29 -5.63
N LEU A 51 -35.93 -6.27 -5.27
CA LEU A 51 -34.95 -6.11 -4.19
C LEU A 51 -33.85 -5.10 -4.57
N LYS A 52 -33.38 -5.10 -5.83
CA LYS A 52 -32.41 -4.11 -6.29
C LYS A 52 -32.96 -2.68 -6.25
N GLU A 53 -34.22 -2.49 -6.62
CA GLU A 53 -34.87 -1.17 -6.52
C GLU A 53 -34.95 -0.71 -5.07
N LYS A 54 -35.44 -1.56 -4.16
CA LYS A 54 -35.49 -1.25 -2.73
C LYS A 54 -34.11 -0.92 -2.14
N ILE A 55 -33.07 -1.66 -2.55
CA ILE A 55 -31.69 -1.38 -2.13
C ILE A 55 -31.25 0.01 -2.61
N ARG A 56 -31.55 0.37 -3.87
CA ARG A 56 -31.21 1.71 -4.40
C ARG A 56 -31.94 2.81 -3.64
N GLU A 57 -33.23 2.65 -3.39
CA GLU A 57 -34.03 3.63 -2.64
C GLU A 57 -33.49 3.84 -1.22
N LEU A 58 -33.19 2.75 -0.51
CA LEU A 58 -32.63 2.82 0.84
C LEU A 58 -31.23 3.42 0.86
N ALA A 59 -30.40 3.11 -0.14
CA ALA A 59 -29.07 3.71 -0.28
C ALA A 59 -29.14 5.22 -0.55
N GLU A 60 -30.04 5.66 -1.43
CA GLU A 60 -30.23 7.09 -1.70
C GLU A 60 -30.83 7.80 -0.47
N SER A 61 -31.77 7.17 0.24
CA SER A 61 -32.30 7.69 1.50
C SER A 61 -31.20 7.86 2.56
N LEU A 62 -30.35 6.86 2.73
CA LEU A 62 -29.23 6.92 3.67
C LEU A 62 -28.26 8.04 3.29
N LYS A 63 -27.91 8.14 2.00
CA LYS A 63 -27.06 9.21 1.49
C LYS A 63 -27.68 10.58 1.75
N ASN A 64 -28.97 10.75 1.49
CA ASN A 64 -29.70 11.98 1.76
C ASN A 64 -29.72 12.33 3.25
N MET A 65 -29.89 11.34 4.14
CA MET A 65 -29.78 11.56 5.59
C MET A 65 -28.41 12.08 5.98
N LEU A 66 -27.34 11.47 5.46
CA LEU A 66 -25.98 11.90 5.75
C LEU A 66 -25.68 13.30 5.20
N THR A 67 -26.11 13.62 3.98
CA THR A 67 -25.87 14.95 3.38
C THR A 67 -26.68 16.07 4.03
N ASN A 68 -27.84 15.74 4.60
CA ASN A 68 -28.71 16.72 5.26
C ASN A 68 -28.48 16.79 6.77
N ASP A 69 -27.64 15.92 7.33
CA ASP A 69 -27.31 15.95 8.75
C ASP A 69 -26.45 17.18 9.07
N SER A 70 -27.06 18.15 9.75
CA SER A 70 -26.38 19.39 10.10
C SER A 70 -25.22 19.16 11.09
N THR A 71 -25.33 18.15 11.96
CA THR A 71 -24.28 17.86 12.95
C THR A 71 -23.02 17.29 12.31
N LEU A 72 -23.18 16.45 11.28
CA LEU A 72 -22.09 15.94 10.45
C LEU A 72 -21.45 17.07 9.64
N ALA A 73 -22.25 17.92 9.01
CA ALA A 73 -21.74 19.08 8.26
C ALA A 73 -20.93 20.04 9.16
N ASP A 74 -21.43 20.34 10.36
CA ASP A 74 -20.73 21.16 11.35
C ASP A 74 -19.43 20.48 11.83
N ALA A 75 -19.45 19.17 12.06
CA ALA A 75 -18.26 18.38 12.42
C ALA A 75 -17.20 18.38 11.29
N GLU A 76 -17.63 18.30 10.02
CA GLU A 76 -16.73 18.36 8.88
C GLU A 76 -16.10 19.75 8.69
N GLU A 77 -16.87 20.83 8.86
CA GLU A 77 -16.33 22.19 8.77
C GLU A 77 -15.38 22.48 9.93
N THR A 78 -15.73 22.11 11.17
CA THR A 78 -14.82 22.26 12.33
C THR A 78 -13.52 21.45 12.16
N LEU A 79 -13.59 20.24 11.59
CA LEU A 79 -12.39 19.46 11.25
C LEU A 79 -11.52 20.18 10.22
N LYS A 80 -12.14 20.74 9.18
CA LYS A 80 -11.44 21.48 8.12
C LYS A 80 -10.81 22.76 8.66
N GLU A 81 -11.50 23.50 9.51
CA GLU A 81 -10.94 24.67 10.20
C GLU A 81 -9.78 24.30 11.12
N THR A 82 -9.94 23.23 11.91
CA THR A 82 -8.87 22.72 12.77
C THR A 82 -7.64 22.32 11.96
N ARG A 83 -7.82 21.63 10.83
CA ARG A 83 -6.72 21.27 9.91
C ARG A 83 -6.01 22.50 9.35
N LYS A 84 -6.76 23.54 8.96
CA LYS A 84 -6.19 24.82 8.52
C LYS A 84 -5.39 25.47 9.66
N ALA A 85 -5.93 25.51 10.88
CA ALA A 85 -5.27 26.08 12.04
C ALA A 85 -3.97 25.34 12.39
N VAL A 86 -4.00 24.00 12.41
CA VAL A 86 -2.82 23.16 12.62
C VAL A 86 -1.75 23.42 11.56
N THR A 87 -2.15 23.46 10.29
CA THR A 87 -1.22 23.74 9.19
C THR A 87 -0.62 25.14 9.31
N LYS A 88 -1.44 26.15 9.61
CA LYS A 88 -0.99 27.52 9.85
C LYS A 88 0.03 27.57 11.00
N ARG A 89 -0.28 26.93 12.13
CA ARG A 89 0.60 26.91 13.31
C ARG A 89 1.92 26.19 13.01
N LYS A 90 1.89 25.08 12.28
CA LYS A 90 3.11 24.40 11.80
C LYS A 90 3.96 25.31 10.93
N ASN A 91 3.35 26.06 10.03
CA ASN A 91 4.06 27.02 9.17
C ASN A 91 4.64 28.19 9.96
N GLU A 92 3.90 28.74 10.92
CA GLU A 92 4.40 29.77 11.83
C GLU A 92 5.61 29.28 12.63
N ILE A 93 5.54 28.07 13.19
CA ILE A 93 6.67 27.46 13.89
C ILE A 93 7.83 27.25 12.93
N ALA A 94 7.60 26.70 11.74
CA ALA A 94 8.63 26.45 10.76
C ALA A 94 9.30 27.72 10.21
N ASN A 95 8.62 28.86 10.31
CA ASN A 95 9.08 30.19 9.91
C ASN A 95 9.56 31.03 11.10
N SER A 96 9.51 30.51 12.33
CA SER A 96 10.07 31.20 13.49
C SER A 96 11.58 31.34 13.33
N GLU A 97 12.14 32.39 13.92
CA GLU A 97 13.59 32.66 13.88
C GLU A 97 14.39 31.46 14.44
N GLU A 98 13.89 30.82 15.49
CA GLU A 98 14.49 29.61 16.06
C GLU A 98 14.51 28.45 15.07
N ALA A 99 13.38 28.15 14.41
CA ALA A 99 13.31 27.07 13.44
C ALA A 99 14.17 27.34 12.20
N GLN A 100 14.24 28.59 11.76
CA GLN A 100 15.10 29.00 10.65
C GLN A 100 16.59 28.89 11.04
N SER A 101 16.97 29.28 12.25
CA SER A 101 18.31 29.09 12.79
C SER A 101 18.70 27.62 12.88
N ILE A 102 17.81 26.76 13.36
CA ILE A 102 18.02 25.31 13.39
C ILE A 102 18.18 24.75 11.98
N LYS A 103 17.34 25.16 11.01
CA LYS A 103 17.45 24.74 9.61
C LYS A 103 18.77 25.17 8.98
N ALA A 104 19.22 26.39 9.26
CA ALA A 104 20.50 26.90 8.77
C ALA A 104 21.67 26.06 9.32
N LYS A 105 21.70 25.83 10.64
CA LYS A 105 22.71 24.95 11.28
C LYS A 105 22.66 23.52 10.74
N LEU A 106 21.47 22.97 10.53
CA LEU A 106 21.32 21.63 9.97
C LEU A 106 21.87 21.55 8.55
N ARG A 107 21.69 22.61 7.75
CA ARG A 107 22.24 22.68 6.40
C ARG A 107 23.76 22.81 6.44
N GLU A 108 24.30 23.68 7.28
CA GLU A 108 25.73 23.85 7.50
C GLU A 108 26.39 22.53 7.89
N LEU A 109 25.87 21.84 8.92
CA LEU A 109 26.38 20.53 9.35
C LEU A 109 26.31 19.45 8.26
N LYS A 110 25.32 19.52 7.35
CA LYS A 110 25.24 18.60 6.21
C LYS A 110 26.28 18.91 5.14
N GLU A 111 26.53 20.19 4.88
CA GLU A 111 27.59 20.61 3.96
C GLU A 111 28.96 20.22 4.52
N GLU A 112 29.23 20.49 5.80
CA GLU A 112 30.45 20.04 6.50
C GLU A 112 30.63 18.52 6.47
N MET A 113 29.55 17.76 6.72
CA MET A 113 29.59 16.30 6.66
C MET A 113 29.92 15.80 5.26
N ALA A 114 29.34 16.39 4.21
CA ALA A 114 29.63 16.03 2.83
C ALA A 114 31.10 16.30 2.48
N ASP A 115 31.64 17.45 2.88
CA ASP A 115 33.05 17.80 2.65
C ASP A 115 34.00 16.83 3.37
N ILE A 116 33.69 16.45 4.61
CA ILE A 116 34.44 15.44 5.36
C ILE A 116 34.37 14.07 4.67
N GLU A 117 33.19 13.65 4.22
CA GLU A 117 32.99 12.37 3.51
C GLU A 117 33.76 12.32 2.19
N ASP A 118 33.77 13.40 1.41
CA ASP A 118 34.52 13.50 0.15
C ASP A 118 36.04 13.44 0.38
N SER A 119 36.52 14.17 1.40
CA SER A 119 37.91 14.11 1.84
C SER A 119 38.27 12.70 2.32
N LEU A 120 37.43 12.09 3.15
CA LEU A 120 37.63 10.74 3.66
C LEU A 120 37.64 9.70 2.53
N SER A 121 36.74 9.81 1.56
CA SER A 121 36.70 8.93 0.39
C SER A 121 38.02 8.96 -0.39
N THR A 122 38.55 10.16 -0.61
CA THR A 122 39.84 10.37 -1.28
C THR A 122 40.99 9.75 -0.48
N GLN A 123 41.00 9.97 0.84
CA GLN A 123 42.03 9.42 1.72
C GLN A 123 41.98 7.88 1.82
N LEU A 124 40.78 7.30 1.91
CA LEU A 124 40.59 5.84 1.95
C LEU A 124 40.99 5.18 0.62
N LEU A 125 40.74 5.84 -0.52
CA LEU A 125 41.23 5.37 -1.81
C LEU A 125 42.76 5.38 -1.88
N ASN A 126 43.39 6.46 -1.42
CA ASN A 126 44.86 6.55 -1.36
C ASN A 126 45.44 5.50 -0.41
N LEU A 127 44.82 5.29 0.75
CA LEU A 127 45.21 4.24 1.69
C LEU A 127 45.18 2.86 1.00
N TYR A 128 44.08 2.54 0.33
CA TYR A 128 43.96 1.28 -0.43
C TYR A 128 45.02 1.15 -1.53
N GLN A 129 45.35 2.23 -2.24
CA GLN A 129 46.40 2.21 -3.27
C GLN A 129 47.79 1.91 -2.70
N ILE A 130 48.07 2.35 -1.46
CA ILE A 130 49.38 2.15 -0.80
C ILE A 130 49.46 0.78 -0.13
N THR A 131 48.43 0.39 0.61
CA THR A 131 48.46 -0.79 1.50
C THR A 131 47.80 -2.02 0.92
N GLY A 132 46.89 -1.85 -0.05
CA GLY A 132 46.07 -2.93 -0.62
C GLY A 132 45.00 -3.48 0.31
N VAL A 133 44.87 -2.97 1.54
CA VAL A 133 43.87 -3.42 2.53
C VAL A 133 42.70 -2.44 2.61
N LYS A 134 41.50 -2.97 2.92
CA LYS A 134 40.25 -2.21 3.01
C LYS A 134 39.80 -1.96 4.45
N GLU A 135 40.71 -2.12 5.39
CA GLU A 135 40.47 -1.97 6.82
C GLU A 135 41.33 -0.84 7.36
N PHE A 136 40.78 -0.07 8.30
CA PHE A 136 41.53 0.95 9.03
C PHE A 136 41.10 0.96 10.50
N GLU A 137 42.03 1.29 11.38
CA GLU A 137 41.77 1.45 12.80
C GLU A 137 41.38 2.90 13.09
N THR A 138 40.32 3.11 13.86
CA THR A 138 39.93 4.43 14.34
C THR A 138 40.76 4.81 15.56
N ASN A 139 40.77 6.11 15.88
CA ASN A 139 41.43 6.63 17.09
C ASN A 139 40.86 6.04 18.41
N THR A 140 39.75 5.32 18.34
CA THR A 140 39.10 4.62 19.46
C THR A 140 39.50 3.14 19.56
N GLY A 141 40.37 2.66 18.67
CA GLY A 141 40.80 1.25 18.60
C GLY A 141 39.79 0.33 17.90
N GLU A 142 38.80 0.87 17.20
CA GLU A 142 37.86 0.07 16.41
C GLU A 142 38.40 -0.13 14.99
N VAL A 143 38.45 -1.36 14.52
CA VAL A 143 38.76 -1.65 13.12
C VAL A 143 37.48 -1.55 12.30
N ARG A 144 37.51 -0.75 11.23
CA ARG A 144 36.39 -0.56 10.30
C ARG A 144 36.81 -0.93 8.88
N GLU A 145 35.91 -1.59 8.17
CA GLU A 145 36.06 -1.91 6.75
C GLU A 145 35.39 -0.81 5.89
N PHE A 146 35.99 -0.47 4.75
CA PHE A 146 35.40 0.45 3.76
C PHE A 146 35.25 -0.18 2.38
N VAL A 147 34.22 0.27 1.66
CA VAL A 147 33.91 -0.22 0.30
C VAL A 147 34.11 0.88 -0.73
N ILE A 148 35.00 0.64 -1.70
CA ILE A 148 35.20 1.51 -2.85
C ILE A 148 34.14 1.20 -3.91
N LYS A 149 33.23 2.14 -4.19
CA LYS A 149 32.19 2.00 -5.21
C LYS A 149 32.48 2.93 -6.40
N ALA A 150 32.95 2.37 -7.51
CA ALA A 150 32.99 3.08 -8.79
C ALA A 150 31.63 2.96 -9.48
N LYS A 151 31.05 4.09 -9.92
CA LYS A 151 29.80 4.11 -10.71
C LYS A 151 30.05 4.76 -12.07
N VAL A 152 29.74 4.04 -13.15
CA VAL A 152 29.75 4.60 -14.50
C VAL A 152 28.48 5.43 -14.71
N LYS A 153 28.62 6.69 -15.13
CA LYS A 153 27.48 7.56 -15.49
C LYS A 153 27.47 7.79 -17.00
N ALA A 154 26.31 7.68 -17.63
CA ALA A 154 26.14 7.99 -19.04
C ALA A 154 26.35 9.49 -19.32
N LYS A 155 27.19 9.81 -20.31
CA LYS A 155 27.41 11.19 -20.78
C LYS A 155 26.18 11.64 -21.57
N LYS A 156 25.31 12.44 -20.96
CA LYS A 156 24.21 13.09 -21.71
C LYS A 156 24.82 14.13 -22.65
N ILE A 157 24.88 13.80 -23.94
CA ILE A 157 25.13 14.77 -25.00
C ILE A 157 23.84 15.58 -25.14
N LYS A 158 23.86 16.86 -24.73
CA LYS A 158 22.78 17.78 -25.08
C LYS A 158 22.91 18.06 -26.58
N ALA A 159 21.88 17.70 -27.35
CA ALA A 159 21.69 18.14 -28.72
C ALA A 159 21.24 19.60 -28.75
#